data_AF-A0A534BG91-F1
#
_entry.id   AF-A0A534BG91-F1
#
_cell.length_a   1.000
_cell.length_b   1.000
_cell.length_c   1.000
_cell.angle_alpha   90.00
_cell.angle_beta   90.00
_cell.angle_gamma   90.00
#
_symmetry.space_group_name_H-M   'P 1'
#
loop_
_entity.id
_entity.type
_entity.pdbx_description
1 polymer ?
#
loop_
_entity_poly.entity_id
_entity_poly.type
_entity_poly.pdbx_seq_one_letter_code
_entity_poly.pdbx_strand_id
1 'polypeptide(L)' 'MAELEALVERLERGDLPLDEALKTFERGVALTRHCQASLQAAQQRVEILLKKSGQAQIVPFEEPTDETADRPADPER' A
#
# COMPACT_ATOMS: atom_id res chain seq x y z
N MET A 1 7.35 -2.28 7.96
CA MET A 1 8.00 -1.97 6.66
C MET A 1 9.24 -2.83 6.47
N ALA A 2 10.28 -2.68 7.30
CA ALA A 2 11.53 -3.46 7.18
C ALA A 2 11.37 -4.99 7.11
N GLU A 3 10.41 -5.58 7.83
CA GLU A 3 10.15 -7.03 7.76
C GLU A 3 9.60 -7.45 6.38
N LEU A 4 8.71 -6.67 5.78
CA LEU A 4 8.14 -6.98 4.46
C LEU A 4 9.21 -6.86 3.38
N GLU A 5 10.02 -5.79 3.43
CA GLU A 5 11.13 -5.55 2.51
C GLU A 5 12.13 -6.72 2.53
N ALA A 6 12.53 -7.18 3.72
CA ALA A 6 13.43 -8.32 3.87
C ALA A 6 12.83 -9.64 3.36
N LEU A 7 11.51 -9.82 3.45
CA LEU A 7 10.82 -11.02 2.93
C LEU A 7 10.71 -10.98 1.40
N VAL A 8 10.45 -9.80 0.82
CA VAL A 8 10.42 -9.60 -0.65
C VAL A 8 11.80 -9.88 -1.24
N GLU A 9 12.85 -9.28 -0.66
CA GLU A 9 14.23 -9.49 -1.13
C GLU A 9 14.64 -10.96 -1.06
N ARG A 10 14.18 -11.68 -0.02
CA ARG A 10 14.38 -13.13 0.11
C ARG A 10 13.68 -13.91 -1.00
N LEU A 11 12.43 -13.59 -1.30
CA LEU A 11 11.67 -14.24 -2.38
C LEU A 11 12.28 -14.00 -3.76
N GLU A 12 12.75 -12.77 -4.03
CA GLU A 12 13.37 -12.39 -5.31
C GLU A 12 14.68 -13.13 -5.58
N ARG A 13 15.43 -13.51 -4.53
CA ARG A 13 16.67 -14.28 -4.69
C ARG A 13 16.44 -15.72 -5.17
N GLY A 14 15.23 -16.27 -5.05
CA GLY A 14 14.89 -17.59 -5.60
C GLY A 14 15.53 -18.81 -4.90
N ASP A 15 16.36 -18.59 -3.88
CA ASP A 15 17.09 -19.66 -3.17
C ASP A 15 16.27 -20.37 -2.08
N LEU A 16 14.96 -20.11 -1.97
CA LEU A 16 14.11 -20.71 -0.95
C LEU A 16 13.50 -22.03 -1.43
N PRO A 17 13.53 -23.09 -0.61
CA PRO A 17 12.70 -24.25 -0.86
C PRO A 17 11.22 -23.84 -0.86
N LEU A 18 10.41 -24.47 -1.72
CA LEU A 18 9.02 -24.09 -2.00
C LEU A 18 8.17 -23.88 -0.74
N ASP A 19 8.34 -24.72 0.28
CA ASP A 19 7.62 -24.61 1.55
C ASP A 19 7.95 -23.31 2.31
N GLU A 20 9.22 -22.89 2.29
CA GLU A 20 9.64 -21.62 2.89
C GLU A 20 9.21 -20.41 2.06
N ALA A 21 9.21 -20.53 0.73
CA ALA A 21 8.71 -19.49 -0.17
C ALA A 21 7.22 -19.23 0.07
N LEU A 22 6.41 -20.29 0.22
CA LEU A 22 4.98 -20.18 0.53
C LEU A 22 4.74 -19.50 1.88
N LYS A 23 5.47 -19.91 2.94
CA LYS A 23 5.38 -19.26 4.26
C LYS A 23 5.77 -17.79 4.22
N THR A 24 6.81 -17.46 3.45
CA THR A 24 7.30 -16.09 3.27
C THR A 24 6.27 -15.23 2.53
N PHE A 25 5.62 -15.78 1.50
CA PHE A 25 4.55 -15.13 0.76
C PHE A 25 3.32 -14.89 1.64
N GLU A 26 2.85 -15.90 2.38
CA GLU A 26 1.72 -15.77 3.32
C GLU A 26 1.99 -14.68 4.37
N ARG A 27 3.22 -14.63 4.90
CA ARG A 27 3.63 -13.60 5.84
C ARG A 27 3.63 -12.21 5.19
N GLY A 28 4.13 -12.09 3.96
CA GLY A 28 4.09 -10.84 3.19
C GLY A 28 2.66 -10.34 2.99
N VAL A 29 1.74 -11.20 2.56
CA VAL A 29 0.31 -10.87 2.40
C VAL A 29 -0.31 -10.42 3.72
N ALA A 30 -0.02 -11.10 4.82
CA ALA A 30 -0.52 -10.72 6.14
C ALA A 30 -0.03 -9.33 6.58
N LEU A 31 1.26 -9.02 6.34
CA LEU A 31 1.83 -7.71 6.64
C LEU A 31 1.21 -6.60 5.78
N THR A 32 1.01 -6.82 4.48
CA THR A 32 0.36 -5.85 3.58
C THR A 32 -1.07 -5.54 4.04
N ARG A 33 -1.85 -6.57 4.38
CA ARG A 33 -3.21 -6.40 4.92
C ARG A 33 -3.21 -5.61 6.23
N HIS A 34 -2.23 -5.85 7.10
CA HIS A 34 -2.09 -5.10 8.34
C HIS A 34 -1.81 -3.61 8.10
N CYS A 35 -0.93 -3.30 7.14
CA CYS A 35 -0.65 -1.92 6.74
C CYS A 35 -1.90 -1.23 6.18
N GLN A 36 -2.64 -1.89 5.28
CA GLN A 36 -3.88 -1.37 4.72
C GLN A 36 -4.94 -1.09 5.81
N ALA A 37 -5.12 -2.01 6.76
CA ALA A 37 -6.05 -1.82 7.88
C ALA A 37 -5.63 -0.63 8.77
N SER A 38 -4.33 -0.47 9.00
CA SER A 38 -3.79 0.66 9.78
C SER A 38 -4.01 2.00 9.09
N LEU A 39 -3.82 2.05 7.76
CA LEU A 39 -4.12 3.23 6.94
C LEU A 39 -5.60 3.58 6.98
N GLN A 40 -6.49 2.59 6.82
CA GLN A 40 -7.94 2.81 6.92
C GLN A 40 -8.35 3.36 8.30
N ALA A 41 -7.80 2.79 9.38
CA ALA A 41 -8.07 3.27 10.73
C ALA A 41 -7.56 4.71 10.95
N ALA A 42 -6.39 5.05 10.41
CA ALA A 42 -5.86 6.41 10.45
C ALA A 42 -6.76 7.38 9.67
N GLN A 43 -7.19 7.02 8.46
CA GLN A 43 -8.10 7.82 7.63
C GLN A 43 -9.42 8.08 8.35
N GLN A 44 -10.01 7.06 8.97
CA GLN A 44 -11.26 7.22 9.73
C GLN A 44 -11.08 8.18 10.93
N ARG A 45 -9.96 8.10 11.65
CA ARG A 45 -9.67 9.01 12.76
C ARG A 45 -9.53 10.44 12.27
N VAL A 46 -8.82 10.65 11.16
CA VAL A 46 -8.67 11.95 10.51
C VAL A 46 -10.03 12.49 10.10
N GLU A 47 -10.90 11.68 9.48
CA GLU A 47 -12.27 12.07 9.11
C GLU A 47 -13.10 12.54 10.30
N ILE A 48 -13.05 11.82 11.42
CA ILE A 48 -13.77 12.20 12.64
C ILE A 48 -13.27 13.56 13.18
N LEU A 49 -11.96 13.80 13.15
CA LEU A 49 -11.36 15.05 13.61
C LEU A 49 -11.72 16.23 12.68
N LEU A 50 -11.70 16.01 11.36
CA LEU A 50 -12.09 17.00 10.37
C LEU A 50 -13.58 17.37 10.46
N LYS A 51 -14.47 16.38 10.60
CA LYS A 51 -15.91 16.62 10.83
C LYS A 51 -16.16 17.43 12.10
N LYS A 52 -15.35 17.26 13.14
CA LYS A 52 -15.41 18.07 14.37
C LYS A 52 -14.86 19.49 14.19
N SER A 53 -13.86 19.68 13.32
CA SER A 53 -13.22 20.97 13.08
C SER A 53 -13.91 21.83 12.01
N GLY A 54 -14.80 21.24 11.20
CA GLY A 54 -15.65 21.93 10.22
C GLY A 54 -14.95 22.53 9.00
N GLN A 55 -13.66 22.22 8.75
CA GLN A 55 -12.83 23.00 7.81
C GLN A 55 -12.17 22.25 6.65
N ALA A 56 -12.39 20.95 6.43
CA ALA A 56 -11.86 20.33 5.21
C ALA A 56 -12.61 19.11 4.69
N GLN A 57 -12.50 18.92 3.37
CA GLN A 57 -13.07 17.80 2.61
C GLN A 57 -11.99 16.72 2.42
N ILE A 58 -12.37 15.46 2.63
CA ILE A 58 -11.52 14.31 2.34
C ILE A 58 -11.84 13.82 0.93
N VAL A 59 -10.81 13.72 0.10
CA VAL A 59 -10.87 13.03 -1.19
C VAL A 59 -10.22 11.65 -1.07
N PRO A 60 -10.72 10.62 -1.77
CA PRO A 60 -10.05 9.32 -1.84
C PRO A 60 -8.62 9.47 -2.35
N PHE A 61 -7.70 8.68 -1.79
CA PHE A 61 -6.35 8.56 -2.35
C PHE A 61 -6.44 7.63 -3.57
N GLU A 62 -6.21 8.17 -4.76
CA GLU A 62 -6.08 7.37 -5.98
C GLU A 62 -4.66 6.78 -5.99
N GLU A 63 -4.56 5.46 -5.86
CA GLU A 63 -3.29 4.77 -6.11
C GLU A 63 -2.92 5.03 -7.57
N PRO A 64 -1.69 5.49 -7.87
CA PRO A 64 -1.22 5.53 -9.24
C PRO A 64 -1.15 4.07 -9.71
N THR A 65 -2.17 3.62 -10.42
CA THR A 65 -2.09 2.39 -11.19
C THR A 65 -0.98 2.62 -12.23
N ASP A 66 -0.13 1.61 -12.43
CA ASP A 66 0.95 1.60 -13.44
C ASP A 66 0.44 1.85 -14.88
N GLU A 67 -0.87 1.99 -15.06
CA GLU A 67 -1.58 2.43 -16.26
C GLU A 67 -1.49 3.96 -16.51
N THR A 68 -0.55 4.67 -15.89
CA THR A 68 -0.24 6.07 -16.23
C THR A 68 1.07 6.24 -17.03
N ALA A 69 1.75 5.14 -17.35
CA ALA A 69 2.89 5.16 -18.27
C ALA A 69 2.50 5.42 -19.74
N ASP A 70 1.21 5.45 -20.10
CA ASP A 70 0.73 5.60 -21.49
C ASP A 70 -0.29 6.75 -21.69
N ARG A 71 -0.27 7.80 -20.86
CA ARG A 71 -0.88 9.08 -21.30
C ARG A 71 0.17 9.90 -22.03
N PRO A 72 0.05 10.15 -23.35
CA PRO A 72 0.89 11.13 -23.99
C PRO A 72 0.70 12.45 -23.24
N ALA A 73 1.81 13.08 -22.87
CA ALA A 73 1.81 14.39 -22.24
C ALA A 73 0.97 15.33 -23.09
N ASP A 74 -0.15 15.81 -22.53
CA ASP A 74 -0.99 16.80 -23.16
C ASP A 74 -0.19 18.12 -23.18
N PRO A 75 0.31 18.58 -24.34
CA PRO A 75 1.10 19.79 -24.41
C PRO A 75 0.12 20.91 -24.75
N GLU A 76 -0.62 21.43 -23.77
CA GLU A 76 -1.17 22.80 -23.76
C GLU A 76 -2.21 22.97 -22.64
N ARG A 77 -1.78 23.56 -21.51
CA ARG A 77 -2.59 24.51 -20.73
C ARG A 77 -1.73 25.47 -19.93
#